data_AF-A0A367LLN9-F1
#
_entry.id   AF-A0A367LLN9-F1
#
_cell.length_a   1.000
_cell.length_b   1.000
_cell.length_c   1.000
_cell.angle_alpha   90.00
_cell.angle_beta   90.00
_cell.angle_gamma   90.00
#
_symmetry.space_group_name_H-M   'P 1'
#
loop_
_entity.id
_entity.type
_entity.pdbx_description
1 polymer ?
#
loop_
_entity_poly.entity_id
_entity_poly.type
_entity_poly.pdbx_seq_one_letter_code
_entity_poly.pdbx_strand_id
1 'polypeptide(L)'
;MVERLSAATAMVGLVADGGRISETMMMMTSSSSPALTRALLEMKQCRSTVQVLFKALCQLEAGRLPFPERASWIAVEDVVASLTDCVLAVVELQAVLLGGEQKRRRTSLEGGGLKLEEREEQEQDEEEEEVDALCLRIHWQLVSMTLMASILKMRSAQADTSLRPPPRCKTLADVPALSLLPLPLTTDELGPGRDLYSAAVYARAVAPFASCPLT
;
A
#
# COMPACT_ATOMS: atom_id res chain seq x y z
N MET A 1 -15.85 20.52 -2.32
CA MET A 1 -14.43 20.95 -2.26
C MET A 1 -13.65 19.65 -2.21
N VAL A 2 -12.82 19.36 -3.21
CA VAL A 2 -12.13 18.06 -3.32
C VAL A 2 -10.86 18.12 -2.48
N GLU A 3 -10.84 17.44 -1.34
CA GLU A 3 -9.65 17.34 -0.49
C GLU A 3 -8.73 16.24 -1.04
N ARG A 4 -7.53 16.63 -1.48
CA ARG A 4 -6.52 15.70 -1.98
C ARG A 4 -5.75 15.10 -0.80
N LEU A 5 -5.49 13.80 -0.83
CA LEU A 5 -4.67 13.13 0.19
C LEU A 5 -3.20 13.48 0.02
N SER A 6 -2.56 13.96 1.08
CA SER A 6 -1.09 14.03 1.13
C SER A 6 -0.49 12.65 1.44
N ALA A 7 0.74 12.40 0.99
CA ALA A 7 1.45 11.17 1.34
C ALA A 7 1.59 11.00 2.86
N ALA A 8 1.83 12.09 3.60
CA ALA A 8 1.90 12.05 5.06
C ALA A 8 0.56 11.62 5.69
N THR A 9 -0.55 12.19 5.23
CA THR A 9 -1.90 11.80 5.68
C THR A 9 -2.18 10.32 5.37
N ALA A 10 -1.84 9.87 4.16
CA ALA A 10 -2.02 8.49 3.75
C ALA A 10 -1.20 7.50 4.60
N MET A 11 0.06 7.83 4.90
CA MET A 11 0.92 6.99 5.75
C MET A 11 0.42 6.93 7.19
N VAL A 12 -0.04 8.06 7.75
CA VAL A 12 -0.66 8.08 9.08
C VAL A 12 -1.94 7.26 9.10
N GLY A 13 -2.78 7.40 8.07
CA GLY A 13 -3.99 6.61 7.88
C GLY A 13 -3.68 5.11 7.80
N LEU A 14 -2.75 4.69 6.94
CA LEU A 14 -2.30 3.30 6.82
C LEU A 14 -1.83 2.70 8.15
N VAL A 15 -1.07 3.47 8.94
CA VAL A 15 -0.57 2.98 10.24
C VAL A 15 -1.71 2.80 11.25
N ALA A 16 -2.66 3.73 11.28
CA ALA A 16 -3.81 3.70 12.18
C ALA A 16 -4.82 2.61 11.77
N ASP A 17 -5.24 2.61 10.51
CA ASP A 17 -6.25 1.70 9.97
C ASP A 17 -5.71 0.29 9.81
N GLY A 18 -4.45 0.14 9.41
CA GLY A 18 -3.79 -1.16 9.43
C GLY A 18 -3.76 -1.77 10.84
N GLY A 19 -3.71 -0.95 11.89
CA GLY A 19 -3.81 -1.41 13.28
C GLY A 19 -5.20 -1.98 13.58
N ARG A 20 -6.25 -1.24 13.23
CA ARG A 20 -7.64 -1.68 13.40
C ARG A 20 -7.94 -2.95 12.60
N ILE A 21 -7.52 -3.00 11.34
CA ILE A 21 -7.69 -4.18 10.47
C ILE A 21 -6.95 -5.39 11.06
N SER A 22 -5.73 -5.21 11.56
CA SER A 22 -4.97 -6.29 12.22
C SER A 22 -5.68 -6.82 13.46
N GLU A 23 -6.33 -5.95 14.25
CA GLU A 23 -7.12 -6.36 15.42
C GLU A 23 -8.36 -7.15 15.00
N THR A 24 -9.08 -6.70 13.96
CA THR A 24 -10.21 -7.45 13.38
C THR A 24 -9.77 -8.83 12.91
N MET A 25 -8.70 -8.92 12.12
CA MET A 25 -8.11 -10.19 11.69
C MET A 25 -7.74 -11.07 12.88
N MET A 26 -7.12 -10.52 13.92
CA MET A 26 -6.75 -11.29 15.11
C MET A 26 -7.97 -11.89 15.81
N MET A 27 -9.10 -11.18 15.87
CA MET A 27 -10.35 -11.73 16.41
C MET A 27 -10.88 -12.89 15.54
N MET A 28 -10.74 -12.80 14.22
CA MET A 28 -11.17 -13.83 13.26
C MET A 28 -10.22 -15.05 13.18
N THR A 29 -8.91 -14.89 13.45
CA THR A 29 -7.92 -15.99 13.35
C THR A 29 -8.18 -17.17 14.29
N SER A 30 -9.11 -17.02 15.23
CA SER A 30 -9.66 -18.09 16.06
C SER A 30 -10.21 -19.28 15.25
N SER A 31 -10.52 -19.10 13.96
CA SER A 31 -11.05 -20.12 13.05
C SER A 31 -10.00 -20.86 12.20
N SER A 32 -8.70 -20.75 12.50
CA SER A 32 -7.60 -21.52 11.84
C SER A 32 -7.44 -21.32 10.31
N SER A 33 -7.79 -20.16 9.75
CA SER A 33 -7.48 -19.88 8.33
C SER A 33 -6.00 -19.48 8.15
N PRO A 34 -5.24 -20.18 7.28
CA PRO A 34 -3.85 -19.84 7.00
C PRO A 34 -3.73 -18.50 6.23
N ALA A 35 -4.64 -18.19 5.30
CA ALA A 35 -4.63 -16.89 4.61
C ALA A 35 -4.86 -15.71 5.56
N LEU A 36 -5.78 -15.81 6.53
CA LEU A 36 -5.96 -14.76 7.54
C LEU A 36 -4.70 -14.57 8.41
N THR A 37 -4.00 -15.66 8.71
CA THR A 37 -2.74 -15.59 9.47
C THR A 37 -1.65 -14.88 8.66
N ARG A 38 -1.56 -15.18 7.36
CA ARG A 38 -0.64 -14.51 6.44
C ARG A 38 -0.98 -13.03 6.30
N ALA A 39 -2.24 -12.69 6.07
CA ALA A 39 -2.73 -11.33 5.96
C ALA A 39 -2.39 -10.52 7.21
N LEU A 40 -2.56 -11.09 8.40
CA LEU A 40 -2.20 -10.45 9.66
C LEU A 40 -0.69 -10.13 9.75
N LEU A 41 0.17 -11.05 9.28
CA LEU A 41 1.62 -10.82 9.26
C LEU A 41 2.01 -9.72 8.28
N GLU A 42 1.46 -9.76 7.06
CA GLU A 42 1.70 -8.74 6.04
C GLU A 42 1.18 -7.36 6.51
N MET A 43 0.03 -7.30 7.18
CA MET A 43 -0.48 -6.05 7.74
C MET A 43 0.40 -5.49 8.86
N LYS A 44 0.91 -6.34 9.75
CA LYS A 44 1.87 -5.91 10.79
C LYS A 44 3.16 -5.39 10.16
N GLN A 45 3.67 -6.10 9.17
CA GLN A 45 4.87 -5.68 8.44
C GLN A 45 4.63 -4.37 7.68
N CYS A 46 3.44 -4.23 7.07
CA CYS A 46 3.03 -3.03 6.36
C CYS A 46 3.09 -1.79 7.24
N ARG A 47 2.45 -1.84 8.40
CA ARG A 47 2.48 -0.74 9.37
C ARG A 47 3.89 -0.37 9.78
N SER A 48 4.71 -1.37 10.09
CA SER A 48 6.11 -1.18 10.48
C SER A 48 6.91 -0.49 9.37
N THR A 49 6.83 -1.01 8.14
CA THR A 49 7.52 -0.46 6.98
C THR A 49 7.07 0.97 6.66
N VAL A 50 5.76 1.24 6.67
CA VAL A 50 5.22 2.58 6.45
C VAL A 50 5.69 3.53 7.54
N GLN A 51 5.70 3.13 8.81
CA GLN A 51 6.20 3.98 9.90
C GLN A 51 7.71 4.27 9.76
N VAL A 52 8.49 3.26 9.35
CA VAL A 52 9.93 3.40 9.08
C VAL A 52 10.17 4.37 7.93
N LEU A 53 9.43 4.24 6.82
CA LEU A 53 9.51 5.12 5.66
C LEU A 53 9.07 6.55 6.04
N PHE A 54 7.98 6.69 6.79
CA PHE A 54 7.49 7.99 7.26
C PHE A 54 8.56 8.71 8.08
N LYS A 55 9.20 8.01 9.03
CA LYS A 55 10.31 8.57 9.80
C LYS A 55 11.51 8.95 8.92
N ALA A 56 11.80 8.18 7.88
CA ALA A 56 12.87 8.49 6.93
C ALA A 56 12.56 9.78 6.15
N LEU A 57 11.32 9.92 5.71
CA LEU A 57 10.83 11.11 5.02
C LEU A 57 10.84 12.32 5.96
N CYS A 58 10.38 12.20 7.21
CA CYS A 58 10.50 13.26 8.23
C CYS A 58 11.96 13.71 8.46
N GLN A 59 12.91 12.76 8.46
CA GLN A 59 14.33 13.08 8.57
C GLN A 59 14.85 13.80 7.33
N LEU A 60 14.34 13.48 6.14
CA LEU A 60 14.66 14.18 4.90
C LEU A 60 14.19 15.64 4.97
N GLU A 61 12.95 15.89 5.38
CA GLU A 61 12.39 17.26 5.50
C GLU A 61 13.13 18.09 6.53
N ALA A 62 13.53 17.48 7.64
CA ALA A 62 14.30 18.16 8.67
C ALA A 62 15.77 18.42 8.26
N GLY A 63 16.21 17.95 7.08
CA GLY A 63 17.61 18.00 6.66
C GLY A 63 18.53 17.15 7.54
N ARG A 64 17.98 16.13 8.20
CA ARG A 64 18.66 15.27 9.19
C ARG A 64 18.97 13.86 8.66
N LEU A 65 18.80 13.61 7.36
CA LEU A 65 19.27 12.36 6.78
C LEU A 65 20.80 12.31 6.79
N PRO A 66 21.39 11.14 7.06
CA PRO A 66 22.84 10.98 7.03
C PRO A 66 23.43 11.17 5.62
N PHE A 67 22.66 10.89 4.57
CA PHE A 67 23.09 10.99 3.17
C PHE A 67 21.96 11.57 2.29
N PRO A 68 21.74 12.89 2.28
CA PRO A 68 20.62 13.52 1.59
C PRO A 68 20.66 13.33 0.07
N GLU A 69 21.85 13.17 -0.51
CA GLU A 69 22.06 12.96 -1.95
C GLU A 69 21.30 11.75 -2.49
N ARG A 70 21.10 10.71 -1.68
CA ARG A 70 20.40 9.49 -2.09
C ARG A 70 18.91 9.68 -2.30
N ALA A 71 18.33 10.75 -1.76
CA ALA A 71 16.96 11.13 -2.10
C ALA A 71 16.81 11.42 -3.60
N SER A 72 17.90 11.81 -4.28
CA SER A 72 17.88 11.99 -5.74
C SER A 72 17.69 10.69 -6.54
N TRP A 73 17.90 9.52 -5.92
CA TRP A 73 17.75 8.21 -6.58
C TRP A 73 16.32 7.71 -6.60
N ILE A 74 15.42 8.39 -5.86
CA ILE A 74 14.03 8.01 -5.71
C ILE A 74 13.19 9.11 -6.35
N ALA A 75 12.46 8.73 -7.40
CA ALA A 75 11.46 9.61 -7.99
C ALA A 75 10.28 9.77 -7.04
N VAL A 76 9.71 10.97 -6.94
CA VAL A 76 8.58 11.20 -6.02
C VAL A 76 7.34 10.44 -6.51
N GLU A 77 7.21 10.29 -7.82
CA GLU A 77 6.16 9.54 -8.49
C GLU A 77 6.14 8.07 -8.04
N ASP A 78 7.30 7.44 -7.85
CA ASP A 78 7.39 6.05 -7.39
C ASP A 78 6.91 5.89 -5.94
N VAL A 79 7.23 6.86 -5.08
CA VAL A 79 6.74 6.89 -3.69
C VAL A 79 5.22 7.03 -3.66
N VAL A 80 4.70 7.98 -4.45
CA VAL A 80 3.26 8.23 -4.57
C VAL A 80 2.53 7.00 -5.11
N ALA A 81 3.08 6.36 -6.15
CA ALA A 81 2.57 5.14 -6.74
C ALA A 81 2.46 4.02 -5.71
N SER A 82 3.57 3.73 -5.01
CA SER A 82 3.62 2.65 -4.03
C SER A 82 2.70 2.89 -2.84
N LEU A 83 2.62 4.13 -2.33
CA LEU A 83 1.71 4.46 -1.24
C LEU A 83 0.24 4.35 -1.67
N THR A 84 -0.09 4.83 -2.86
CA THR A 84 -1.44 4.75 -3.43
C THR A 84 -1.88 3.30 -3.58
N ASP A 85 -1.05 2.48 -4.23
CA ASP A 85 -1.37 1.06 -4.45
C ASP A 85 -1.50 0.29 -3.13
N CYS A 86 -0.66 0.62 -2.13
CA CYS A 86 -0.74 0.03 -0.81
C CYS A 86 -2.04 0.41 -0.07
N VAL A 87 -2.45 1.68 -0.12
CA VAL A 87 -3.75 2.11 0.45
C VAL A 87 -4.90 1.35 -0.20
N LEU A 88 -4.93 1.26 -1.53
CA LEU A 88 -5.99 0.57 -2.24
C LEU A 88 -6.04 -0.91 -1.88
N ALA A 89 -4.90 -1.60 -1.86
CA ALA A 89 -4.85 -3.02 -1.50
C ALA A 89 -5.30 -3.28 -0.04
N VAL A 90 -4.98 -2.38 0.90
CA VAL A 90 -5.43 -2.49 2.29
C VAL A 90 -6.93 -2.25 2.43
N VAL A 91 -7.50 -1.29 1.67
CA VAL A 91 -8.94 -1.02 1.64
C VAL A 91 -9.70 -2.20 1.01
N GLU A 92 -9.20 -2.75 -0.09
CA GLU A 92 -9.76 -3.96 -0.72
C GLU A 92 -9.75 -5.14 0.26
N LEU A 93 -8.64 -5.36 0.97
CA LEU A 93 -8.52 -6.41 1.99
C LEU A 93 -9.52 -6.22 3.13
N GLN A 94 -9.70 -5.00 3.60
CA GLN A 94 -10.71 -4.70 4.61
C GLN A 94 -12.14 -5.00 4.11
N ALA A 95 -12.44 -4.69 2.85
CA ALA A 95 -13.75 -4.94 2.26
C ALA A 95 -14.06 -6.44 2.14
N VAL A 96 -13.08 -7.25 1.71
CA VAL A 96 -13.21 -8.72 1.64
C VAL A 96 -13.52 -9.28 3.03
N LEU A 97 -12.77 -8.87 4.05
CA LEU A 97 -12.95 -9.35 5.42
C LEU A 97 -14.32 -8.99 6.01
N LEU A 98 -14.77 -7.75 5.83
CA LEU A 98 -16.10 -7.33 6.30
C LEU A 98 -17.23 -8.03 5.54
N GLY A 99 -17.03 -8.28 4.23
CA GLY A 99 -17.96 -9.05 3.41
C GLY A 99 -18.09 -10.50 3.88
N GLY A 100 -16.97 -11.16 4.16
CA GLY A 100 -16.91 -12.53 4.69
C GLY A 100 -17.60 -12.67 6.05
N GLU A 101 -17.33 -11.76 6.99
CA GLU A 101 -18.01 -11.76 8.30
C GLU A 101 -19.52 -11.60 8.18
N GLN A 102 -19.99 -10.66 7.34
CA GLN A 102 -21.41 -10.41 7.14
C GLN A 102 -22.12 -11.64 6.55
N LYS A 103 -21.43 -12.36 5.65
CA LYS A 103 -21.94 -13.55 4.97
C LYS A 103 -22.05 -14.74 5.93
N ARG A 104 -21.00 -15.02 6.72
CA ARG A 104 -21.03 -16.08 7.77
C ARG A 104 -22.13 -15.87 8.80
N ARG A 105 -22.43 -14.63 9.17
CA ARG A 105 -23.54 -14.32 10.10
C ARG A 105 -24.92 -14.62 9.51
N ARG A 106 -25.09 -14.50 8.18
CA ARG A 106 -26.36 -14.81 7.51
C ARG A 106 -26.57 -16.31 7.38
N THR A 107 -25.54 -17.06 6.97
CA THR A 107 -25.64 -18.51 6.79
C THR A 107 -25.89 -19.23 8.11
N SER A 108 -25.31 -18.76 9.22
CA SER A 108 -25.54 -19.35 10.55
C SER A 108 -27.01 -19.25 11.04
N LEU A 109 -27.82 -18.35 10.48
CA LEU A 109 -29.24 -18.20 10.81
C LEU A 109 -30.17 -19.05 9.92
N GLU A 110 -29.72 -19.47 8.74
CA GLU A 110 -30.47 -20.29 7.80
C GLU A 110 -29.95 -21.74 7.91
N GLY A 111 -30.57 -22.54 8.77
CA GLY A 111 -30.13 -23.92 9.06
C GLY A 111 -29.80 -24.75 7.80
N GLY A 112 -28.58 -25.31 7.78
CA GLY A 112 -27.95 -25.91 6.61
C GLY A 112 -28.53 -27.24 6.14
N GLY A 113 -28.53 -27.43 4.82
CA GLY A 113 -28.69 -28.72 4.16
C GLY A 113 -27.44 -29.06 3.33
N LEU A 114 -27.22 -30.34 3.00
CA LEU A 114 -26.00 -30.86 2.35
C LEU A 114 -25.52 -30.10 1.08
N LYS A 115 -26.42 -29.49 0.30
CA LYS A 115 -26.05 -28.66 -0.87
C LYS A 115 -25.53 -27.26 -0.52
N LEU A 116 -25.78 -26.81 0.71
CA LEU A 116 -25.31 -25.54 1.23
C LEU A 116 -23.84 -25.65 1.65
N GLU A 117 -23.44 -26.78 2.24
CA GLU A 117 -22.06 -27.02 2.70
C GLU A 117 -21.06 -27.03 1.54
N GLU A 118 -21.33 -27.75 0.44
CA GLU A 118 -20.46 -27.75 -0.76
C GLU A 118 -20.32 -26.35 -1.38
N ARG A 119 -21.37 -25.53 -1.29
CA ARG A 119 -21.38 -24.16 -1.78
C ARG A 119 -20.63 -23.21 -0.85
N GLU A 120 -20.73 -23.42 0.46
CA GLU A 120 -19.99 -22.65 1.48
C GLU A 120 -18.49 -22.91 1.42
N GLU A 121 -18.06 -24.15 1.20
CA GLU A 121 -16.64 -24.50 1.00
C GLU A 121 -16.07 -23.80 -0.25
N GLN A 122 -16.77 -23.87 -1.38
CA GLN A 122 -16.32 -23.23 -2.62
C GLN A 122 -16.24 -21.69 -2.49
N GLU A 123 -17.21 -21.08 -1.80
CA GLU A 123 -17.22 -19.63 -1.55
C GLU A 123 -16.12 -19.21 -0.56
N GLN A 124 -15.72 -20.10 0.36
CA GLN A 124 -14.62 -19.85 1.29
C GLN A 124 -13.25 -19.95 0.59
N ASP A 125 -13.08 -20.89 -0.34
CA ASP A 125 -11.87 -21.01 -1.15
C ASP A 125 -11.65 -19.77 -2.04
N GLU A 126 -12.72 -19.22 -2.65
CA GLU A 126 -12.66 -17.97 -3.42
C GLU A 126 -12.25 -16.76 -2.56
N GLU A 127 -12.77 -16.66 -1.33
CA GLU A 127 -12.39 -15.61 -0.37
C GLU A 127 -10.91 -15.74 0.03
N GLU A 128 -10.44 -16.97 0.29
CA GLU A 128 -9.06 -17.25 0.65
C GLU A 128 -8.08 -16.91 -0.50
N GLU A 129 -8.44 -17.24 -1.75
CA GLU A 129 -7.66 -16.86 -2.94
C GLU A 129 -7.59 -15.33 -3.12
N GLU A 130 -8.70 -14.61 -2.91
CA GLU A 130 -8.73 -13.14 -2.99
C GLU A 130 -7.86 -12.51 -1.89
N VAL A 131 -7.92 -13.02 -0.67
CA VAL A 131 -7.06 -12.57 0.45
C VAL A 131 -5.58 -12.81 0.12
N ASP A 132 -5.22 -13.97 -0.42
CA ASP A 132 -3.83 -14.29 -0.78
C ASP A 132 -3.30 -13.39 -1.91
N ALA A 133 -4.11 -13.12 -2.92
CA ALA A 133 -3.76 -12.19 -4.00
C ALA A 133 -3.50 -10.77 -3.47
N LEU A 134 -4.33 -10.30 -2.54
CA LEU A 134 -4.15 -9.01 -1.88
C LEU A 134 -2.91 -8.98 -0.99
N CYS A 135 -2.63 -10.07 -0.27
CA CYS A 135 -1.41 -10.20 0.53
C CYS A 135 -0.15 -10.10 -0.32
N LEU A 136 -0.13 -10.75 -1.49
CA LEU A 136 0.98 -10.66 -2.44
C LEU A 136 1.15 -9.24 -2.98
N ARG A 137 0.06 -8.55 -3.32
CA ARG A 137 0.11 -7.15 -3.77
C ARG A 137 0.68 -6.24 -2.68
N ILE A 138 0.19 -6.36 -1.45
CA ILE A 138 0.72 -5.62 -0.30
C ILE A 138 2.21 -5.91 -0.14
N HIS A 139 2.60 -7.19 -0.12
CA HIS A 139 3.98 -7.63 0.04
C HIS A 139 4.94 -6.94 -0.95
N TRP A 140 4.60 -6.89 -2.24
CA TRP A 140 5.43 -6.23 -3.24
C TRP A 140 5.56 -4.72 -3.00
N GLN A 141 4.49 -4.05 -2.55
CA GLN A 141 4.58 -2.65 -2.13
C GLN A 141 5.45 -2.48 -0.88
N LEU A 142 5.43 -3.43 0.05
CA LEU A 142 6.32 -3.41 1.22
C LEU A 142 7.78 -3.55 0.82
N VAL A 143 8.09 -4.44 -0.12
CA VAL A 143 9.45 -4.60 -0.65
C VAL A 143 9.91 -3.29 -1.27
N SER A 144 9.10 -2.65 -2.11
CA SER A 144 9.38 -1.33 -2.70
C SER A 144 9.66 -0.28 -1.63
N MET A 145 8.74 -0.11 -0.67
CA MET A 145 8.87 0.87 0.42
C MET A 145 10.07 0.59 1.33
N THR A 146 10.40 -0.68 1.58
CA THR A 146 11.56 -1.09 2.37
C THR A 146 12.86 -0.75 1.65
N LEU A 147 12.94 -0.97 0.34
CA LEU A 147 14.08 -0.57 -0.47
C LEU A 147 14.26 0.95 -0.44
N MET A 148 13.18 1.72 -0.64
CA MET A 148 13.21 3.18 -0.53
C MET A 148 13.71 3.64 0.84
N ALA A 149 13.13 3.10 1.93
CA ALA A 149 13.56 3.43 3.29
C ALA A 149 15.03 3.04 3.55
N SER A 150 15.50 1.93 2.97
CA SER A 150 16.89 1.48 3.10
C SER A 150 17.85 2.37 2.34
N ILE A 151 17.52 2.78 1.11
CA ILE A 151 18.30 3.75 0.33
C ILE A 151 18.51 5.04 1.15
N LEU A 152 17.45 5.53 1.78
CA LEU A 152 17.48 6.73 2.62
C LEU A 152 18.29 6.53 3.93
N LYS A 153 18.36 5.31 4.49
CA LYS A 153 18.93 5.04 5.83
C LYS A 153 20.30 4.33 5.85
N MET A 154 20.72 3.67 4.77
CA MET A 154 21.93 2.83 4.75
C MET A 154 23.19 3.64 5.10
N ARG A 155 24.06 3.10 5.97
CA ARG A 155 25.37 3.67 6.30
C ARG A 155 26.31 3.47 5.10
N SER A 156 26.82 4.52 4.48
CA SER A 156 27.75 4.36 3.35
C SER A 156 29.05 3.70 3.82
N ALA A 157 29.39 2.53 3.28
CA ALA A 157 30.79 2.24 2.99
C ALA A 157 31.15 3.09 1.76
N GLN A 158 32.08 4.00 1.99
CA GLN A 158 32.57 5.09 1.13
C GLN A 158 32.78 4.77 -0.36
N ALA A 159 32.46 5.72 -1.25
CA ALA A 159 33.34 6.23 -2.31
C ALA A 159 32.64 7.31 -3.15
N ASP A 160 33.36 8.41 -3.35
CA ASP A 160 33.04 9.48 -4.28
C ASP A 160 32.68 8.98 -5.69
N THR A 161 31.55 9.40 -6.23
CA THR A 161 31.44 9.66 -7.67
C THR A 161 30.37 10.70 -7.91
N SER A 162 30.82 11.92 -8.18
CA SER A 162 30.01 12.99 -8.75
C SER A 162 29.40 12.51 -10.07
N LEU A 163 28.14 12.08 -10.03
CA LEU A 163 27.33 11.78 -11.20
C LEU A 163 26.20 12.81 -11.26
N ARG A 164 26.39 13.69 -12.23
CA ARG A 164 25.48 14.76 -12.67
C ARG A 164 24.03 14.24 -12.78
N PRO A 165 23.02 14.95 -12.23
CA PRO A 165 21.66 14.46 -12.25
C PRO A 165 21.11 14.39 -13.68
N PRO A 166 20.32 13.36 -14.03
CA PRO A 166 19.60 13.28 -15.29
C PRO A 166 18.54 14.41 -15.39
N PRO A 167 18.13 14.81 -16.60
CA PRO A 167 17.25 15.96 -16.77
C PRO A 167 15.79 15.71 -16.29
N ARG A 168 15.33 16.62 -15.42
CA ARG A 168 13.93 17.08 -15.19
C ARG A 168 12.84 16.07 -14.76
N CYS A 169 13.15 15.05 -13.98
CA CYS A 169 12.15 14.41 -13.11
C CYS A 169 12.30 14.94 -11.68
N LYS A 170 11.20 15.14 -10.94
CA LYS A 170 11.25 15.61 -9.55
C LYS A 170 11.71 14.45 -8.68
N THR A 171 12.89 14.58 -8.07
CA THR A 171 13.37 13.59 -7.11
C THR A 171 12.95 13.97 -5.69
N LEU A 172 13.07 13.06 -4.73
CA LEU A 172 12.78 13.38 -3.33
C LEU A 172 13.68 14.51 -2.79
N ALA A 173 14.86 14.74 -3.39
CA ALA A 173 15.73 15.86 -3.02
C ALA A 173 15.15 17.23 -3.44
N ASP A 174 14.28 17.26 -4.46
CA ASP A 174 13.73 18.49 -5.05
C ASP A 174 12.39 18.90 -4.43
N VAL A 175 11.78 18.05 -3.60
CA VAL A 175 10.45 18.28 -3.02
C VAL A 175 10.57 18.71 -1.55
N PRO A 176 10.08 19.91 -1.18
CA PRO A 176 10.01 20.31 0.22
C PRO A 176 9.14 19.32 0.97
N ALA A 177 9.69 18.66 1.98
CA ALA A 177 9.25 17.30 2.22
C ALA A 177 7.95 17.15 3.05
N LEU A 178 7.45 18.20 3.73
CA LEU A 178 6.05 18.21 4.23
C LEU A 178 4.99 18.38 3.12
N SER A 179 5.43 18.65 1.89
CA SER A 179 4.61 18.73 0.68
C SER A 179 4.87 17.56 -0.26
N LEU A 180 5.14 16.36 0.30
CA LEU A 180 5.08 15.14 -0.50
C LEU A 180 3.76 15.11 -1.25
N LEU A 181 3.89 15.02 -2.56
CA LEU A 181 2.86 15.33 -3.54
C LEU A 181 1.52 14.72 -3.15
N PRO A 182 0.40 15.43 -3.45
CA PRO A 182 -0.90 14.82 -3.30
C PRO A 182 -0.90 13.50 -4.06
N LEU A 183 -1.32 12.43 -3.38
CA LEU A 183 -1.61 11.18 -4.06
C LEU A 183 -2.66 11.49 -5.14
N PRO A 184 -2.67 10.76 -6.27
CA PRO A 184 -3.71 10.95 -7.29
C PRO A 184 -5.12 10.75 -6.71
N LEU A 185 -5.22 10.09 -5.55
CA LEU A 185 -6.43 9.82 -4.77
C LEU A 185 -6.98 11.05 -4.02
N THR A 186 -8.29 11.22 -4.11
CA THR A 186 -9.06 12.12 -3.24
C THR A 186 -9.70 11.36 -2.09
N THR A 187 -10.07 12.05 -1.00
CA THR A 187 -10.64 11.40 0.18
C THR A 187 -11.99 10.72 -0.09
N ASP A 188 -12.77 11.24 -1.04
CA ASP A 188 -14.02 10.67 -1.54
C ASP A 188 -13.80 9.46 -2.47
N GLU A 189 -12.59 9.29 -3.01
CA GLU A 189 -12.20 8.10 -3.79
C GLU A 189 -11.80 6.91 -2.91
N LEU A 190 -11.65 7.10 -1.59
CA LEU A 190 -11.39 6.02 -0.64
C LEU A 190 -12.72 5.42 -0.15
N GLY A 191 -13.33 4.57 -0.98
CA GLY A 191 -14.51 3.79 -0.61
C GLY A 191 -14.18 2.30 -0.39
N PRO A 192 -14.87 1.60 0.53
CA PRO A 192 -14.84 0.14 0.58
C PRO A 192 -15.61 -0.42 -0.63
N GLY A 193 -14.89 -0.85 -1.66
CA GLY A 193 -15.47 -1.45 -2.87
C GLY A 193 -14.75 -1.05 -4.15
N ARG A 194 -14.75 -1.97 -5.13
CA ARG A 194 -13.97 -1.97 -6.39
C ARG A 194 -14.18 -0.79 -7.36
N ASP A 195 -14.87 0.27 -6.98
CA ASP A 195 -15.38 1.26 -7.93
C ASP A 195 -14.50 2.49 -8.13
N LEU A 196 -13.42 2.66 -7.37
CA LEU A 196 -12.54 3.82 -7.47
C LEU A 196 -11.09 3.33 -7.56
N TYR A 197 -10.47 3.56 -8.73
CA TYR A 197 -9.16 3.07 -9.21
C TYR A 197 -9.14 1.69 -9.88
N SER A 198 -9.66 1.62 -11.10
CA SER A 198 -9.22 0.60 -12.05
C SER A 198 -7.74 0.81 -12.37
N ALA A 199 -6.91 -0.23 -12.21
CA ALA A 199 -5.51 -0.24 -12.64
C ALA A 199 -5.30 0.22 -14.09
N ALA A 200 -6.33 0.10 -14.94
CA ALA A 200 -6.34 0.60 -16.32
C ALA A 200 -6.29 2.14 -16.43
N VAL A 201 -6.82 2.87 -15.44
CA VAL A 201 -6.80 4.35 -15.41
C VAL A 201 -5.44 4.84 -14.93
N TYR A 202 -4.84 4.18 -13.93
CA TYR A 202 -3.48 4.49 -13.48
C TYR A 202 -2.45 4.22 -14.58
N ALA A 203 -2.54 3.06 -15.25
CA ALA A 203 -1.69 2.75 -16.40
C ALA A 203 -1.82 3.78 -17.53
N ARG A 204 -3.04 4.33 -17.77
CA ARG A 204 -3.25 5.39 -18.77
C ARG A 204 -2.75 6.77 -18.33
N ALA A 205 -2.79 7.09 -17.03
CA ALA A 205 -2.30 8.36 -16.49
C ALA A 205 -0.76 8.43 -16.45
N VAL A 206 -0.10 7.28 -16.31
CA VAL A 206 1.38 7.14 -16.28
C VAL A 206 1.94 6.79 -17.67
N ALA A 207 1.09 6.47 -18.65
CA ALA A 207 1.49 6.20 -20.04
C ALA A 207 1.69 7.41 -21.00
N PRO A 208 1.91 8.68 -20.61
CA PRO A 208 2.44 9.65 -21.57
C PRO A 208 3.94 9.50 -21.83
N PHE A 209 4.67 8.59 -21.16
CA PHE A 209 6.11 8.38 -21.40
C PHE A 209 6.45 7.21 -22.33
N ALA A 210 5.47 6.46 -22.84
CA ALA A 210 5.68 5.39 -23.82
C ALA A 210 5.29 5.83 -25.23
N SER A 211 5.80 6.97 -25.71
CA SER A 211 5.69 7.39 -27.12
C SER A 211 6.76 8.42 -27.46
N CYS A 212 8.02 7.99 -27.52
CA CYS A 212 9.02 8.69 -28.34
C CYS A 212 9.04 8.02 -29.72
N PRO A 213 8.51 8.65 -30.79
CA PRO A 213 8.89 8.25 -32.13
C PRO A 213 10.33 8.72 -32.39
N LEU A 214 11.18 7.77 -32.79
CA LEU A 214 12.49 8.01 -33.37
C LEU A 214 12.34 8.83 -34.66
N THR A 215 12.83 10.07 -34.67
CA THR A 215 13.44 10.76 -35.82
C THR A 215 14.22 11.96 -35.33
#